data_AF-A0A7V9I0T9-F1
#
_entry.id   AF-A0A7V9I0T9-F1
#
_cell.length_a   1.000
_cell.length_b   1.000
_cell.length_c   1.000
_cell.angle_alpha   90.00
_cell.angle_beta   90.00
_cell.angle_gamma   90.00
#
_symmetry.space_group_name_H-M   'P 1'
#
loop_
_entity.id
_entity.type
_entity.pdbx_description
1 polymer ?
#
loop_
_entity_poly.entity_id
_entity_poly.type
_entity_poly.pdbx_seq_one_letter_code
_entity_poly.pdbx_strand_id
1 'polypeptide(L)'
;MIRPVLTTTLWLAGIDALSLLAAAAFLYTPESNLLMLLLSVALVVVAAVAAMLSSSSAAWGLVHGRSPWHALRPSLRMLPLLLVALVVIGLLCGGAGWFEQWWLRRAGEVDAALIAAGDVTRTRWLHASVRWCVALVQWVLVPAWLASSLTWAAAYGGREMVSLKWLTAGLDWRLLLVTLAGVIVLVWLPWGAVYWRPRTLPASTIEVAFTAIKLGIIYLATHLAWTLALWTAARSVQPAPGTGGFEGLPPVAGGQSPAVHDGTPEPEPIC
;
A
#
# COMPACT_ATOMS: atom_id res chain seq x y z
N MET A 1 9.58 5.48 -18.89
CA MET A 1 8.47 5.14 -17.97
C MET A 1 8.34 3.65 -17.71
N ILE A 2 8.47 2.78 -18.72
CA ILE A 2 8.28 1.33 -18.57
C ILE A 2 9.33 0.69 -17.64
N ARG A 3 10.61 1.05 -17.79
CA ARG A 3 11.71 0.50 -16.99
C ARG A 3 11.49 0.61 -15.47
N PRO A 4 11.23 1.80 -14.87
CA PRO A 4 11.04 1.91 -13.43
C PRO A 4 9.84 1.11 -12.92
N VAL A 5 8.73 1.07 -13.66
CA VAL A 5 7.56 0.26 -13.31
C VAL A 5 7.95 -1.23 -13.29
N LEU A 6 8.57 -1.75 -14.35
CA LEU A 6 8.99 -3.15 -14.39
C LEU A 6 9.97 -3.52 -13.27
N THR A 7 10.99 -2.69 -13.01
CA THR A 7 11.94 -2.96 -11.91
C THR A 7 11.26 -2.96 -10.55
N THR A 8 10.30 -2.05 -10.31
CA THR A 8 9.56 -2.00 -9.06
C THR A 8 8.60 -3.19 -8.93
N THR A 9 7.96 -3.61 -10.03
CA THR A 9 7.10 -4.81 -10.05
C THR A 9 7.89 -6.07 -9.72
N LEU A 10 9.06 -6.27 -10.33
CA LEU A 10 9.93 -7.42 -10.04
C LEU A 10 10.48 -7.38 -8.62
N TRP A 11 10.80 -6.18 -8.12
CA TRP A 11 11.21 -5.99 -6.72
C TRP A 11 10.12 -6.42 -5.74
N LEU A 12 8.90 -5.87 -5.90
CA LEU A 12 7.76 -6.23 -5.06
C LEU A 12 7.50 -7.74 -5.12
N ALA A 13 7.44 -8.29 -6.34
CA ALA A 13 7.22 -9.72 -6.56
C ALA A 13 8.30 -10.60 -5.92
N GLY A 14 9.56 -10.15 -5.88
CA GLY A 14 10.64 -10.90 -5.24
C GLY A 14 10.53 -10.93 -3.72
N ILE A 15 10.32 -9.78 -3.08
CA ILE A 15 10.22 -9.69 -1.61
C ILE A 15 8.90 -10.28 -1.11
N ASP A 16 7.81 -10.06 -1.82
CA ASP A 16 6.49 -10.59 -1.43
C ASP A 16 6.45 -12.12 -1.58
N ALA A 17 7.25 -12.71 -2.48
CA ALA A 17 7.40 -14.16 -2.56
C ALA A 17 8.08 -14.73 -1.30
N LEU A 18 9.04 -14.02 -0.72
CA LEU A 18 9.65 -14.39 0.58
C LEU A 18 8.65 -14.23 1.72
N SER A 19 7.84 -13.17 1.69
CA SER A 19 6.72 -13.00 2.63
C SER A 19 5.71 -14.15 2.55
N LEU A 20 5.33 -14.54 1.33
CA LEU A 20 4.43 -15.68 1.09
C LEU A 20 5.05 -17.00 1.55
N LEU A 21 6.36 -17.19 1.37
CA LEU A 21 7.07 -18.36 1.89
C LEU A 21 7.01 -18.41 3.43
N ALA A 22 7.22 -17.28 4.11
CA ALA A 22 7.09 -17.18 5.56
C ALA A 22 5.65 -17.45 6.03
N ALA A 23 4.66 -16.91 5.32
CA ALA A 23 3.24 -17.18 5.60
C ALA A 23 2.87 -18.66 5.36
N ALA A 24 3.40 -19.28 4.31
CA ALA A 24 3.22 -20.71 4.06
C ALA A 24 3.87 -21.54 5.18
N ALA A 25 5.09 -21.20 5.61
CA ALA A 25 5.76 -21.86 6.72
C ALA A 25 4.93 -21.77 8.02
N PHE A 26 4.28 -20.64 8.27
CA PHE A 26 3.33 -20.49 9.38
C PHE A 26 2.18 -21.48 9.27
N LEU A 27 1.53 -21.60 8.11
CA LEU A 27 0.41 -22.54 7.89
C LEU A 27 0.79 -24.01 8.09
N TYR A 28 2.06 -24.35 7.90
CA TYR A 28 2.58 -25.72 8.12
C TYR A 28 3.19 -25.94 9.51
N THR A 29 3.22 -24.92 10.38
CA THR A 29 3.77 -25.04 11.74
C THR A 29 2.67 -25.50 12.70
N PRO A 30 2.74 -26.72 13.28
CA PRO A 30 1.71 -27.18 14.21
C PRO A 30 1.77 -26.44 15.55
N GLU A 31 0.64 -25.93 16.04
CA GLU A 31 0.55 -25.15 17.29
C GLU A 31 0.47 -26.03 18.55
N SER A 32 1.34 -27.04 18.65
CA SER A 32 1.26 -28.07 19.70
C SER A 32 1.92 -27.66 21.04
N ASN A 33 2.77 -26.64 21.04
CA ASN A 33 3.45 -26.14 22.23
C ASN A 33 3.81 -24.65 22.12
N LEU A 34 4.25 -24.06 23.23
CA LEU A 34 4.60 -22.63 23.31
C LEU A 34 5.69 -22.20 22.33
N LEU A 35 6.71 -23.03 22.08
CA LEU A 35 7.78 -22.70 21.13
C LEU A 35 7.24 -22.61 19.70
N MET A 36 6.34 -23.52 19.32
CA MET A 36 5.72 -23.50 18.00
C MET A 36 4.73 -22.34 17.85
N LEU A 37 4.05 -21.95 18.92
CA LEU A 37 3.24 -20.73 18.95
C LEU A 37 4.12 -19.47 18.74
N LEU A 38 5.25 -19.37 19.46
CA LEU A 38 6.20 -18.26 19.30
C LEU A 38 6.79 -18.21 17.89
N LEU A 39 7.13 -19.38 17.32
CA LEU A 39 7.60 -19.48 15.93
C LEU A 39 6.52 -19.02 14.95
N SER A 40 5.26 -19.42 15.17
CA SER A 40 4.12 -19.03 14.35
C SER A 40 3.91 -17.52 14.35
N VAL A 41 3.92 -16.91 15.54
CA VAL A 41 3.86 -15.45 15.70
C VAL A 41 5.05 -14.78 14.99
N ALA A 42 6.27 -15.29 15.16
CA ALA A 42 7.45 -14.75 14.51
C ALA A 42 7.34 -14.81 12.97
N LEU A 43 6.87 -15.92 12.41
CA LEU A 43 6.67 -16.09 10.97
C LEU A 43 5.65 -15.11 10.40
N VAL A 44 4.53 -14.90 11.10
CA VAL A 44 3.51 -13.90 10.72
C VAL A 44 4.08 -12.49 10.75
N VAL A 45 4.83 -12.14 11.80
CA VAL A 45 5.50 -10.83 11.91
C VAL A 45 6.52 -10.64 10.79
N VAL A 46 7.33 -11.65 10.50
CA VAL A 46 8.32 -11.62 9.41
C VAL A 46 7.63 -11.41 8.06
N ALA A 47 6.56 -12.15 7.76
CA ALA A 47 5.78 -11.97 6.53
C ALA A 47 5.23 -10.54 6.42
N ALA A 48 4.55 -10.05 7.47
CA ALA A 48 3.97 -8.72 7.48
C ALA A 48 5.02 -7.61 7.31
N VAL A 49 6.14 -7.71 8.03
CA VAL A 49 7.25 -6.75 7.94
C VAL A 49 7.89 -6.79 6.55
N ALA A 50 8.11 -7.97 5.98
CA ALA A 50 8.68 -8.11 4.64
C ALA A 50 7.77 -7.46 3.57
N ALA A 51 6.46 -7.73 3.61
CA ALA A 51 5.49 -7.15 2.68
C ALA A 51 5.38 -5.61 2.83
N MET A 52 5.43 -5.10 4.06
CA MET A 52 5.42 -3.66 4.31
C MET A 52 6.71 -2.99 3.84
N LEU A 53 7.88 -3.59 4.11
CA LEU A 53 9.18 -3.08 3.63
C LEU A 53 9.29 -3.10 2.11
N SER A 54 8.77 -4.15 1.48
CA SER A 54 8.62 -4.27 0.02
C SER A 54 7.87 -3.07 -0.55
N SER A 55 6.66 -2.82 -0.03
CA SER A 55 5.79 -1.74 -0.50
C SER A 55 6.32 -0.35 -0.17
N SER A 56 6.90 -0.14 1.02
CA SER A 56 7.45 1.16 1.42
C SER A 56 8.72 1.52 0.63
N SER A 57 9.60 0.54 0.38
CA SER A 57 10.82 0.76 -0.41
C SER A 57 10.50 1.02 -1.87
N ALA A 58 9.48 0.33 -2.43
CA ALA A 58 8.92 0.61 -3.73
C ALA A 58 8.34 2.03 -3.82
N ALA A 59 7.49 2.43 -2.86
CA ALA A 59 6.92 3.77 -2.80
C ALA A 59 8.01 4.85 -2.76
N TRP A 60 9.02 4.67 -1.91
CA TRP A 60 10.14 5.61 -1.80
C TRP A 60 10.97 5.70 -3.08
N GLY A 61 11.27 4.56 -3.71
CA GLY A 61 11.98 4.53 -4.99
C GLY A 61 11.22 5.27 -6.09
N LEU A 62 9.89 5.11 -6.14
CA LEU A 62 9.03 5.79 -7.12
C LEU A 62 8.93 7.30 -6.87
N VAL A 63 8.84 7.74 -5.60
CA VAL A 63 8.80 9.16 -5.24
C VAL A 63 10.11 9.87 -5.64
N HIS A 64 11.27 9.25 -5.36
CA HIS A 64 12.59 9.88 -5.54
C HIS A 64 13.26 9.52 -6.88
N GLY A 65 12.61 8.73 -7.74
CA GLY A 65 13.20 8.27 -9.00
C GLY A 65 14.44 7.39 -8.81
N ARG A 66 14.53 6.64 -7.72
CA ARG A 66 15.68 5.80 -7.35
C ARG A 66 15.31 4.32 -7.30
N SER A 67 16.32 3.47 -7.34
CA SER A 67 16.14 2.02 -7.18
C SER A 67 15.61 1.68 -5.77
N PRO A 68 14.62 0.78 -5.62
CA PRO A 68 14.02 0.44 -4.34
C PRO A 68 15.01 -0.17 -3.34
N TRP A 69 16.10 -0.79 -3.82
CA TRP A 69 17.17 -1.33 -2.98
C TRP A 69 17.80 -0.29 -2.04
N HIS A 70 17.99 0.94 -2.53
CA HIS A 70 18.59 2.01 -1.74
C HIS A 70 17.60 2.56 -0.69
N ALA A 71 16.32 2.17 -0.80
CA ALA A 71 15.24 2.63 0.06
C ALA A 71 14.93 1.70 1.24
N LEU A 72 15.63 0.56 1.35
CA LEU A 72 15.42 -0.38 2.47
C LEU A 72 15.74 0.26 3.83
N ARG A 73 16.90 0.92 3.95
CA ARG A 73 17.31 1.57 5.20
C ARG A 73 16.36 2.69 5.65
N PRO A 74 15.94 3.65 4.80
CA PRO A 74 14.94 4.62 5.20
C PRO A 74 13.58 3.99 5.50
N SER A 75 13.18 2.94 4.76
CA SER A 75 11.95 2.18 5.05
C SER A 75 11.97 1.52 6.43
N LEU A 76 13.10 0.93 6.83
CA LEU A 76 13.26 0.32 8.16
C LEU A 76 13.11 1.35 9.30
N ARG A 77 13.53 2.60 9.09
CA ARG A 77 13.32 3.67 10.09
C ARG A 77 11.85 4.05 10.23
N MET A 78 11.03 3.76 9.23
CA MET A 78 9.58 3.99 9.23
C MET A 78 8.79 2.79 9.74
N LEU A 79 9.45 1.71 10.19
CA LEU A 79 8.77 0.48 10.60
C LEU A 79 7.72 0.69 11.71
N PRO A 80 7.95 1.51 12.77
CA PRO A 80 6.91 1.78 13.77
C PRO A 80 5.63 2.37 13.17
N LEU A 81 5.78 3.23 12.17
CA LEU A 81 4.68 3.84 11.47
C LEU A 81 3.98 2.85 10.52
N LEU A 82 4.76 2.01 9.83
CA LEU A 82 4.21 0.93 9.00
C LEU A 82 3.37 -0.04 9.84
N LEU A 83 3.77 -0.29 11.09
CA LEU A 83 2.96 -1.08 12.03
C LEU A 83 1.62 -0.41 12.35
N VAL A 84 1.60 0.92 12.56
CA VAL A 84 0.34 1.66 12.76
C VAL A 84 -0.55 1.55 11.51
N ALA A 85 0.02 1.74 10.31
CA ALA A 85 -0.71 1.58 9.06
C ALA A 85 -1.29 0.16 8.90
N LEU A 86 -0.50 -0.87 9.26
CA LEU A 86 -0.93 -2.27 9.24
C LEU A 86 -2.09 -2.53 10.21
N VAL A 87 -2.06 -1.95 11.41
CA VAL A 87 -3.16 -2.03 12.37
C VAL A 87 -4.42 -1.39 11.80
N VAL A 88 -4.32 -0.19 11.21
CA VAL A 88 -5.47 0.48 10.57
C VAL A 88 -6.02 -0.34 9.41
N ILE A 89 -5.16 -0.92 8.57
CA ILE A 89 -5.58 -1.85 7.51
C ILE A 89 -6.30 -3.06 8.09
N GLY A 90 -5.74 -3.68 9.14
CA GLY A 90 -6.35 -4.81 9.82
C GLY A 90 -7.74 -4.47 10.36
N LEU A 91 -7.90 -3.29 10.95
CA LEU A 91 -9.19 -2.80 11.44
C LEU A 91 -10.19 -2.54 10.31
N LEU A 92 -9.76 -1.92 9.20
CA LEU A 92 -10.64 -1.65 8.05
C LEU A 92 -11.06 -2.93 7.33
N CYS A 93 -10.10 -3.80 6.98
CA CYS A 93 -10.37 -5.07 6.31
C CYS A 93 -11.16 -6.02 7.22
N GLY A 94 -10.73 -6.15 8.47
CA GLY A 94 -11.38 -6.99 9.48
C GLY A 94 -12.79 -6.49 9.81
N GLY A 95 -12.96 -5.17 9.95
CA GLY A 95 -14.27 -4.54 10.17
C GLY A 95 -15.23 -4.74 8.99
N ALA A 96 -14.74 -4.59 7.75
CA ALA A 96 -15.52 -4.86 6.55
C ALA A 96 -15.94 -6.34 6.45
N GLY A 97 -15.03 -7.28 6.77
CA GLY A 97 -15.33 -8.71 6.79
C GLY A 97 -16.28 -9.10 7.93
N TRP A 98 -16.11 -8.52 9.11
CA TRP A 98 -17.04 -8.69 10.24
C TRP A 98 -18.44 -8.19 9.91
N PHE A 99 -18.53 -7.01 9.28
CA PHE A 99 -19.80 -6.44 8.82
C PHE A 99 -20.49 -7.34 7.79
N GLU A 100 -19.75 -7.87 6.81
CA GLU A 100 -20.29 -8.82 5.83
C GLU A 100 -20.86 -10.07 6.51
N GLN A 101 -20.12 -10.66 7.45
CA GLN A 101 -20.59 -11.83 8.19
C GLN A 101 -21.82 -11.52 9.04
N TRP A 102 -21.83 -10.37 9.72
CA TRP A 102 -22.98 -9.91 10.49
C TRP A 102 -24.22 -9.73 9.59
N TRP A 103 -24.05 -9.11 8.43
CA TRP A 103 -25.12 -8.92 7.45
C TRP A 103 -25.65 -10.25 6.93
N LEU A 104 -24.77 -11.18 6.57
CA LEU A 104 -25.17 -12.50 6.06
C LEU A 104 -25.93 -13.32 7.10
N ARG A 105 -25.58 -13.22 8.39
CA ARG A 105 -26.33 -13.88 9.48
C ARG A 105 -27.74 -13.32 9.67
N ARG A 106 -27.96 -12.04 9.34
CA ARG A 106 -29.25 -11.34 9.48
C ARG A 106 -30.01 -11.18 8.16
N ALA A 107 -29.52 -11.76 7.06
CA ALA A 107 -30.14 -11.61 5.75
C ALA A 107 -31.62 -11.99 5.75
N GLY A 108 -31.98 -13.10 6.41
CA GLY A 108 -33.38 -13.54 6.53
C GLY A 108 -34.27 -12.61 7.36
N GLU A 109 -33.72 -11.96 8.39
CA GLU A 109 -34.46 -10.97 9.19
C GLU A 109 -34.73 -9.70 8.36
N VAL A 110 -33.73 -9.25 7.60
CA VAL A 110 -33.86 -8.10 6.69
C VAL A 110 -34.88 -8.39 5.58
N ASP A 111 -34.85 -9.59 5.01
CA ASP A 111 -35.83 -10.02 4.00
C ASP A 111 -37.25 -10.03 4.58
N ALA A 112 -37.43 -10.62 5.77
CA ALA A 112 -38.72 -10.64 6.45
C ALA A 112 -39.24 -9.22 6.75
N ALA A 113 -38.36 -8.32 7.20
CA ALA A 113 -38.72 -6.93 7.46
C ALA A 113 -39.13 -6.17 6.19
N LEU A 114 -38.44 -6.38 5.07
CA LEU A 114 -38.74 -5.74 3.79
C LEU A 114 -40.06 -6.25 3.19
N ILE A 115 -40.35 -7.54 3.35
CA ILE A 115 -41.65 -8.13 2.96
C ILE A 115 -42.76 -7.53 3.83
N ALA A 116 -42.56 -7.49 5.15
CA ALA A 116 -43.55 -6.94 6.08
C ALA A 116 -43.84 -5.44 5.86
N ALA A 117 -42.82 -4.65 5.49
CA ALA A 117 -42.94 -3.21 5.31
C ALA A 117 -43.52 -2.79 3.95
N GLY A 118 -43.34 -3.59 2.89
CA GLY A 118 -43.70 -3.14 1.54
C GLY A 118 -43.77 -4.23 0.47
N ASP A 119 -43.97 -5.50 0.85
CA ASP A 119 -44.07 -6.66 -0.06
C ASP A 119 -42.88 -6.81 -1.03
N VAL A 120 -41.69 -6.39 -0.59
CA VAL A 120 -40.48 -6.47 -1.40
C VAL A 120 -39.91 -7.89 -1.35
N THR A 121 -40.32 -8.73 -2.30
CA THR A 121 -39.91 -10.15 -2.36
C THR A 121 -38.58 -10.40 -3.09
N ARG A 122 -38.02 -9.39 -3.77
CA ARG A 122 -36.76 -9.50 -4.53
C ARG A 122 -35.64 -8.72 -3.85
N THR A 123 -34.97 -9.31 -2.88
CA THR A 123 -33.86 -8.69 -2.10
C THR A 123 -32.46 -9.13 -2.55
N ARG A 124 -32.36 -10.04 -3.54
CA ARG A 124 -31.06 -10.54 -4.04
C ARG A 124 -30.10 -9.43 -4.45
N TRP A 125 -30.61 -8.36 -5.07
CA TRP A 125 -29.79 -7.22 -5.48
C TRP A 125 -29.20 -6.48 -4.28
N LEU A 126 -29.96 -6.35 -3.18
CA LEU A 126 -29.50 -5.70 -1.94
C LEU A 126 -28.32 -6.45 -1.33
N HIS A 127 -28.42 -7.78 -1.18
CA HIS A 127 -27.30 -8.58 -0.66
C HIS A 127 -26.09 -8.55 -1.59
N ALA A 128 -26.31 -8.54 -2.91
CA ALA A 128 -25.23 -8.38 -3.87
C ALA A 128 -24.54 -7.02 -3.72
N SER A 129 -25.31 -5.93 -3.58
CA SER A 129 -24.79 -4.59 -3.36
C SER A 129 -23.95 -4.50 -2.09
N VAL A 130 -24.40 -5.10 -0.97
CA VAL A 130 -23.62 -5.11 0.27
C VAL A 130 -22.29 -5.83 0.10
N ARG A 131 -22.27 -7.00 -0.56
CA ARG A 131 -21.01 -7.70 -0.87
C ARG A 131 -20.10 -6.87 -1.76
N TRP A 132 -20.65 -6.19 -2.76
CA TRP A 132 -19.88 -5.27 -3.62
C TRP A 132 -19.31 -4.08 -2.86
N CYS A 133 -20.06 -3.51 -1.90
CA CYS A 133 -19.56 -2.45 -1.04
C CYS A 133 -18.39 -2.92 -0.17
N VAL A 134 -18.51 -4.10 0.47
CA VAL A 134 -17.44 -4.70 1.27
C VAL A 134 -16.20 -4.96 0.40
N ALA A 135 -16.41 -5.54 -0.79
CA ALA A 135 -15.33 -5.80 -1.74
C ALA A 135 -14.66 -4.50 -2.20
N LEU A 136 -15.41 -3.44 -2.49
CA LEU A 136 -14.86 -2.14 -2.86
C LEU A 136 -13.99 -1.57 -1.73
N VAL A 137 -14.44 -1.67 -0.48
CA VAL A 137 -13.64 -1.23 0.66
C VAL A 137 -12.33 -2.02 0.76
N GLN A 138 -12.40 -3.36 0.76
CA GLN A 138 -11.24 -4.22 0.97
C GLN A 138 -10.24 -4.21 -0.19
N TRP A 139 -10.73 -4.21 -1.43
CA TRP A 139 -9.89 -4.39 -2.61
C TRP A 139 -9.50 -3.08 -3.29
N VAL A 140 -10.25 -1.99 -3.08
CA VAL A 140 -9.99 -0.70 -3.75
C VAL A 140 -9.61 0.38 -2.75
N LEU A 141 -10.47 0.65 -1.78
CA LEU A 141 -10.27 1.77 -0.86
C LEU A 141 -9.05 1.55 0.04
N VAL A 142 -8.93 0.38 0.66
CA VAL A 142 -7.82 0.07 1.57
C VAL A 142 -6.47 0.07 0.83
N PRO A 143 -6.30 -0.59 -0.34
CA PRO A 143 -5.05 -0.52 -1.08
C PRO A 143 -4.72 0.89 -1.60
N ALA A 144 -5.71 1.65 -2.09
CA ALA A 144 -5.49 3.04 -2.50
C ALA A 144 -4.99 3.90 -1.33
N TRP A 145 -5.65 3.78 -0.18
CA TRP A 145 -5.24 4.47 1.05
C TRP A 145 -3.85 4.04 1.54
N LEU A 146 -3.51 2.75 1.43
CA LEU A 146 -2.17 2.27 1.77
C LEU A 146 -1.13 2.88 0.81
N ALA A 147 -1.40 2.88 -0.50
CA ALA A 147 -0.50 3.45 -1.49
C ALA A 147 -0.25 4.95 -1.26
N SER A 148 -1.30 5.72 -0.97
CA SER A 148 -1.17 7.13 -0.62
C SER A 148 -0.38 7.34 0.68
N SER A 149 -0.64 6.52 1.70
CA SER A 149 0.04 6.61 3.00
C SER A 149 1.54 6.34 2.88
N LEU A 150 1.92 5.30 2.14
CA LEU A 150 3.33 4.93 1.91
C LEU A 150 4.07 6.00 1.11
N THR A 151 3.43 6.56 0.08
CA THR A 151 4.04 7.60 -0.77
C THR A 151 4.15 8.94 -0.04
N TRP A 152 3.16 9.29 0.78
CA TRP A 152 3.25 10.45 1.69
C TRP A 152 4.39 10.29 2.70
N ALA A 153 4.45 9.15 3.39
CA ALA A 153 5.52 8.85 4.33
C ALA A 153 6.89 8.91 3.66
N ALA A 154 7.00 8.38 2.44
CA ALA A 154 8.24 8.43 1.68
C ALA A 154 8.66 9.87 1.32
N ALA A 155 7.73 10.73 0.89
CA ALA A 155 8.04 12.08 0.42
C ALA A 155 8.35 13.07 1.55
N TYR A 156 7.55 13.06 2.61
CA TYR A 156 7.63 14.07 3.69
C TYR A 156 8.26 13.54 4.97
N GLY A 157 8.59 12.25 5.02
CA GLY A 157 9.06 11.58 6.23
C GLY A 157 7.97 11.47 7.30
N GLY A 158 8.37 11.21 8.55
CA GLY A 158 7.43 11.03 9.66
C GLY A 158 6.83 12.34 10.22
N ARG A 159 7.41 13.51 9.90
CA ARG A 159 7.02 14.79 10.53
C ARG A 159 5.63 15.27 10.13
N GLU A 160 5.19 15.03 8.90
CA GLU A 160 3.91 15.55 8.40
C GLU A 160 2.72 14.59 8.59
N MET A 161 2.92 13.43 9.20
CA MET A 161 1.82 12.47 9.40
C MET A 161 0.81 12.91 10.46
N VAL A 162 1.18 13.89 11.27
CA VAL A 162 0.25 14.57 12.20
C VAL A 162 -0.82 15.37 11.43
N SER A 163 -0.56 15.77 10.18
CA SER A 163 -1.46 16.66 9.44
C SER A 163 -2.77 16.02 8.98
N LEU A 164 -2.97 14.70 9.19
CA LEU A 164 -4.12 13.90 8.72
C LEU A 164 -4.40 13.98 7.20
N LYS A 165 -3.71 14.84 6.43
CA LYS A 165 -3.87 15.01 4.97
C LYS A 165 -3.65 13.72 4.20
N TRP A 166 -2.80 12.84 4.73
CA TRP A 166 -2.54 11.52 4.20
C TRP A 166 -3.81 10.62 4.18
N LEU A 167 -4.75 10.82 5.11
CA LEU A 167 -6.04 10.11 5.12
C LEU A 167 -6.91 10.52 3.92
N THR A 168 -6.97 11.81 3.64
CA THR A 168 -7.74 12.35 2.50
C THR A 168 -7.06 12.11 1.16
N ALA A 169 -5.73 11.98 1.13
CA ALA A 169 -4.98 11.69 -0.09
C ALA A 169 -5.33 10.32 -0.68
N GLY A 170 -5.74 9.35 0.15
CA GLY A 170 -6.22 8.04 -0.30
C GLY A 170 -7.56 8.09 -1.04
N LEU A 171 -8.28 9.22 -0.96
CA LEU A 171 -9.57 9.44 -1.62
C LEU A 171 -9.42 10.17 -2.97
N ASP A 172 -8.21 10.33 -3.49
CA ASP A 172 -8.02 10.84 -4.86
C ASP A 172 -8.71 9.91 -5.85
N TRP A 173 -9.68 10.45 -6.60
CA TRP A 173 -10.46 9.71 -7.57
C TRP A 173 -9.59 9.02 -8.64
N ARG A 174 -8.44 9.61 -9.00
CA ARG A 174 -7.52 9.03 -9.98
C ARG A 174 -6.88 7.77 -9.44
N LEU A 175 -6.43 7.82 -8.18
CA LEU A 175 -5.85 6.67 -7.49
C LEU A 175 -6.88 5.57 -7.29
N LEU A 176 -8.10 5.93 -6.89
CA LEU A 176 -9.21 4.99 -6.76
C LEU A 176 -9.55 4.33 -8.11
N LEU A 177 -9.60 5.09 -9.20
CA LEU A 177 -9.89 4.56 -10.53
C LEU A 177 -8.78 3.63 -11.03
N VAL A 178 -7.51 4.00 -10.87
CA VAL A 178 -6.37 3.14 -11.23
C VAL A 178 -6.36 1.86 -10.41
N THR A 179 -6.64 1.95 -9.11
CA THR A 179 -6.70 0.78 -8.22
C THR A 179 -7.87 -0.13 -8.61
N LEU A 180 -9.07 0.45 -8.84
CA LEU A 180 -10.25 -0.28 -9.31
C LEU A 180 -10.00 -0.97 -10.66
N ALA A 181 -9.44 -0.26 -11.63
CA ALA A 181 -9.11 -0.82 -12.94
C ALA A 181 -8.06 -1.92 -12.82
N GLY A 182 -7.03 -1.74 -11.99
CA GLY A 182 -6.03 -2.76 -11.70
C GLY A 182 -6.63 -4.02 -11.09
N VAL A 183 -7.50 -3.87 -10.08
CA VAL A 183 -8.22 -4.99 -9.46
C VAL A 183 -9.09 -5.72 -10.47
N ILE A 184 -9.90 -5.00 -11.26
CA ILE A 184 -10.80 -5.65 -12.24
C ILE A 184 -10.00 -6.34 -13.35
N VAL A 185 -9.07 -5.62 -13.99
CA VAL A 185 -8.41 -6.06 -15.22
C VAL A 185 -7.27 -7.05 -14.95
N LEU A 186 -6.50 -6.83 -13.87
CA LEU A 186 -5.27 -7.58 -13.61
C LEU A 186 -5.42 -8.64 -12.51
N VAL A 187 -6.50 -8.60 -11.72
CA VAL A 187 -6.74 -9.57 -10.65
C VAL A 187 -8.02 -10.36 -10.90
N TRP A 188 -9.17 -9.69 -10.97
CA TRP A 188 -10.48 -10.34 -11.00
C TRP A 188 -10.76 -11.07 -12.32
N LEU A 189 -10.51 -10.44 -13.47
CA LEU A 189 -10.67 -11.08 -14.78
C LEU A 189 -9.74 -12.31 -14.95
N PRO A 190 -8.42 -12.21 -14.65
CA PRO A 190 -7.55 -13.38 -14.67
C PRO A 190 -8.00 -14.48 -13.70
N TRP A 191 -8.49 -14.12 -12.51
CA TRP A 191 -9.03 -15.09 -11.56
C TRP A 191 -10.26 -15.82 -12.09
N GLY A 192 -11.16 -15.13 -12.80
CA GLY A 192 -12.28 -15.76 -13.51
C GLY A 192 -11.81 -16.79 -14.54
N ALA A 193 -10.67 -16.55 -15.19
CA ALA A 193 -10.06 -17.50 -16.09
C ALA A 193 -9.29 -18.64 -15.39
N VAL A 194 -8.98 -18.55 -14.08
CA VAL A 194 -8.24 -19.58 -13.31
C VAL A 194 -8.89 -20.94 -13.37
N TYR A 195 -10.21 -21.00 -13.28
CA TYR A 195 -10.94 -22.26 -13.28
C TYR A 195 -11.07 -22.91 -14.67
N TRP A 196 -10.57 -22.25 -15.72
CA TRP A 196 -10.47 -22.87 -17.04
C TRP A 196 -9.35 -23.93 -17.05
N ARG A 197 -9.74 -25.20 -17.00
CA ARG A 197 -8.90 -26.38 -17.23
C ARG A 197 -9.19 -26.92 -18.63
N PRO A 198 -8.21 -26.97 -19.54
CA PRO A 198 -8.34 -27.72 -20.78
C PRO A 198 -8.68 -29.18 -20.47
N ARG A 199 -9.81 -29.69 -20.97
CA ARG A 199 -10.23 -31.10 -20.74
C ARG A 199 -9.24 -32.12 -21.32
N THR A 200 -8.36 -31.68 -22.21
CA THR A 200 -7.37 -32.51 -22.91
C THR A 200 -6.07 -32.69 -22.14
N LEU A 201 -5.86 -31.99 -21.02
CA LEU A 201 -4.62 -32.11 -20.24
C LEU A 201 -4.66 -33.35 -19.32
N PRO A 202 -3.65 -34.25 -19.41
CA PRO A 202 -3.53 -35.35 -18.47
C PRO A 202 -3.34 -34.85 -17.04
N ALA A 203 -3.85 -35.60 -16.05
CA ALA A 203 -3.66 -35.33 -14.63
C ALA A 203 -2.24 -35.72 -14.14
N SER A 204 -1.22 -35.24 -14.85
CA SER A 204 0.20 -35.52 -14.62
C SER A 204 0.96 -34.24 -14.24
N THR A 205 2.29 -34.30 -14.18
CA THR A 205 3.19 -33.14 -13.95
C THR A 205 2.88 -31.92 -14.83
N ILE A 206 2.28 -32.13 -16.00
CA ILE A 206 1.85 -31.06 -16.91
C ILE A 206 0.77 -30.17 -16.27
N GLU A 207 -0.15 -30.74 -15.49
CA GLU A 207 -1.19 -29.99 -14.77
C GLU A 207 -0.59 -29.09 -13.68
N VAL A 208 0.43 -29.59 -12.97
CA VAL A 208 1.15 -28.82 -11.95
C VAL A 208 1.89 -27.65 -12.59
N ALA A 209 2.64 -27.89 -13.67
CA ALA A 209 3.37 -26.84 -14.38
C ALA A 209 2.43 -25.78 -14.98
N PHE A 210 1.32 -26.21 -15.60
CA PHE A 210 0.31 -25.30 -16.14
C PHE A 210 -0.31 -24.43 -15.04
N THR A 211 -0.69 -25.03 -13.91
CA THR A 211 -1.24 -24.30 -12.75
C THR A 211 -0.23 -23.32 -12.18
N ALA A 212 1.04 -23.74 -12.03
CA ALA A 212 2.11 -22.89 -11.53
C ALA A 212 2.37 -21.68 -12.44
N ILE A 213 2.43 -21.87 -13.76
CA ILE A 213 2.59 -20.77 -14.73
C ILE A 213 1.42 -19.80 -14.64
N LYS A 214 0.18 -20.33 -14.59
CA LYS A 214 -1.03 -19.52 -14.51
C LYS A 214 -1.08 -18.67 -13.24
N LEU A 215 -0.79 -19.27 -12.08
CA LEU A 215 -0.69 -18.56 -10.81
C LEU A 215 0.46 -17.55 -10.83
N GLY A 216 1.60 -17.88 -11.45
CA GLY A 216 2.72 -16.97 -11.63
C GLY A 216 2.36 -15.72 -12.46
N ILE A 217 1.59 -15.89 -13.53
CA ILE A 217 1.10 -14.76 -14.35
C ILE A 217 0.16 -13.86 -13.52
N ILE A 218 -0.78 -14.45 -12.79
CA ILE A 218 -1.72 -13.69 -11.95
C ILE A 218 -0.98 -12.97 -10.82
N TYR A 219 -0.01 -13.64 -10.22
CA TYR A 219 0.88 -13.08 -9.22
C TYR A 219 1.58 -11.83 -9.77
N LEU A 220 2.24 -11.93 -10.93
CA LEU A 220 2.92 -10.79 -11.55
C LEU A 220 1.94 -9.67 -11.96
N ALA A 221 0.75 -10.02 -12.47
CA ALA A 221 -0.27 -9.04 -12.83
C ALA A 221 -0.79 -8.25 -11.61
N THR A 222 -0.94 -8.94 -10.47
CA THR A 222 -1.31 -8.32 -9.19
C THR A 222 -0.24 -7.33 -8.71
N HIS A 223 1.04 -7.72 -8.83
CA HIS A 223 2.16 -6.84 -8.47
C HIS A 223 2.29 -5.64 -9.42
N LEU A 224 1.97 -5.83 -10.70
CA LEU A 224 1.91 -4.74 -11.66
C LEU A 224 0.78 -3.75 -11.30
N ALA A 225 -0.41 -4.25 -10.96
CA ALA A 225 -1.52 -3.42 -10.48
C ALA A 225 -1.13 -2.61 -9.25
N TRP A 226 -0.47 -3.25 -8.27
CA TRP A 226 0.02 -2.59 -7.07
C TRP A 226 1.07 -1.53 -7.37
N THR A 227 2.02 -1.83 -8.27
CA THR A 227 3.04 -0.88 -8.73
C THR A 227 2.40 0.36 -9.39
N LEU A 228 1.36 0.18 -10.19
CA LEU A 228 0.64 1.28 -10.85
C LEU A 228 -0.11 2.15 -9.83
N ALA A 229 -0.70 1.55 -8.80
CA ALA A 229 -1.32 2.29 -7.69
C ALA A 229 -0.28 3.14 -6.94
N LEU A 230 0.84 2.52 -6.52
CA LEU A 230 1.95 3.23 -5.86
C LEU A 230 2.53 4.35 -6.72
N TRP A 231 2.68 4.12 -8.03
CA TRP A 231 3.19 5.13 -8.95
C TRP A 231 2.22 6.30 -9.14
N THR A 232 0.92 6.02 -9.22
CA THR A 232 -0.12 7.06 -9.29
C THR A 232 -0.13 7.90 -8.03
N ALA A 233 -0.06 7.25 -6.85
CA ALA A 233 0.05 7.93 -5.58
C ALA A 233 1.35 8.77 -5.48
N ALA A 234 2.49 8.24 -5.90
CA ALA A 234 3.77 8.97 -5.89
C ALA A 234 3.69 10.25 -6.73
N ARG A 235 2.99 10.22 -7.87
CA ARG A 235 2.76 11.40 -8.72
C ARG A 235 1.86 12.45 -8.09
N SER A 236 0.89 12.07 -7.24
CA SER A 236 0.06 13.04 -6.51
C SER A 236 0.83 13.78 -5.40
N VAL A 237 1.96 13.21 -4.96
CA VAL A 237 2.73 13.71 -3.82
C VAL A 237 3.95 14.53 -4.24
N GLN A 238 4.39 14.44 -5.50
CA GLN A 238 5.55 15.20 -5.97
C GLN A 238 5.31 16.72 -5.81
N PRO A 239 6.18 17.44 -5.06
CA PRO A 239 6.06 18.88 -4.93
C PRO A 239 6.13 19.51 -6.32
N ALA A 240 5.22 20.43 -6.61
CA ALA A 240 5.17 21.10 -7.90
C ALA A 240 6.58 21.65 -8.23
N PRO A 241 7.14 21.36 -9.43
CA PRO A 241 8.50 21.76 -9.81
C PRO A 241 8.75 23.28 -9.92
N GLY A 242 7.94 24.12 -9.24
CA GLY A 242 8.01 25.57 -9.24
C GLY A 242 7.89 26.25 -7.87
N THR A 243 7.66 25.52 -6.76
CA THR A 243 7.65 26.15 -5.41
C THR A 243 9.05 26.25 -4.78
N GLY A 244 10.11 25.93 -5.54
CA GLY A 244 11.49 26.36 -5.26
C GLY A 244 11.73 27.86 -5.53
N GLY A 245 10.68 28.63 -5.80
CA GLY A 245 10.73 30.09 -5.96
C GLY A 245 10.83 30.86 -4.64
N PHE A 246 11.82 30.55 -3.80
CA PHE A 246 12.49 31.55 -2.95
C PHE A 246 13.99 31.64 -3.27
N GLU A 247 14.44 30.98 -4.34
CA GLU A 247 15.77 31.19 -4.94
C GLU A 247 15.78 32.32 -6.00
N GLY A 248 14.66 33.06 -6.09
CA GLY A 248 14.46 34.21 -6.98
C GLY A 248 13.88 35.43 -6.29
N LEU A 249 13.99 35.55 -4.96
CA LEU A 249 14.02 36.90 -4.40
C LEU A 249 15.32 37.52 -4.94
N PRO A 250 15.26 38.68 -5.63
CA PRO A 250 16.49 39.39 -5.95
C PRO A 250 17.29 39.52 -4.64
N PRO A 251 18.63 39.38 -4.69
CA PRO A 251 19.44 39.70 -3.51
C PRO A 251 18.93 41.04 -3.00
N VAL A 252 18.52 41.08 -1.73
CA VAL A 252 18.14 42.33 -1.09
C VAL A 252 19.37 43.21 -1.17
N ALA A 253 19.42 44.04 -2.21
CA ALA A 253 20.45 45.03 -2.40
C ALA A 253 20.24 46.04 -1.27
N GLY A 254 21.20 46.11 -0.35
CA GLY A 254 21.28 47.22 0.59
C GLY A 254 20.62 46.99 1.95
N GLY A 255 20.87 45.85 2.58
CA GLY A 255 21.05 45.86 4.04
C GLY A 255 22.45 46.34 4.35
N GLN A 256 22.66 47.66 4.38
CA GLN A 256 23.90 48.25 4.91
C GLN A 256 24.14 47.67 6.31
N SER A 257 25.17 46.84 6.43
CA SER A 257 25.73 46.48 7.72
C SER A 257 26.15 47.78 8.41
N PRO A 258 25.61 48.13 9.59
CA PRO A 258 26.18 49.24 10.35
C PRO A 258 27.64 48.89 10.60
N ALA A 259 28.52 49.80 10.19
CA ALA A 259 29.95 49.70 10.42
C ALA A 259 30.17 49.45 11.92
N VAL A 260 30.64 48.24 12.24
CA VAL A 260 31.25 47.98 13.54
C VAL A 260 32.53 48.80 13.53
N HIS A 261 32.47 49.93 14.22
CA HIS A 261 33.60 50.80 14.46
C HIS A 261 34.57 50.01 15.34
N ASP A 262 35.62 49.48 14.71
CA ASP A 262 36.72 48.79 15.37
C ASP A 262 37.56 49.84 16.11
N GLY A 263 37.15 50.16 17.33
CA GLY A 263 37.89 51.01 18.25
C GLY A 263 39.03 50.22 18.86
N THR A 264 40.13 50.08 18.14
CA THR A 264 41.41 49.65 18.70
C THR A 264 42.08 50.86 19.37
N PRO A 265 42.30 50.85 20.70
CA PRO A 265 43.02 51.92 21.38
C PRO A 265 44.51 51.90 20.98
N GLU A 266 45.02 53.05 20.55
CA GLU A 266 46.45 53.28 20.34
C GLU A 266 47.23 53.09 21.66
N PRO A 267 48.40 52.43 21.64
CA PRO A 267 49.25 52.33 22.82
C PRO A 267 49.97 53.67 23.09
N GLU A 268 49.74 54.23 24.28
CA GLU A 268 50.48 55.40 24.79
C GLU A 268 51.98 55.07 24.95
N PRO A 269 52.88 56.00 24.53
CA PRO A 269 54.31 55.87 24.79
C PRO A 269 54.62 56.22 26.25
N ILE A 270 55.17 55.25 26.98
CA ILE A 270 55.74 55.44 28.32
C ILE A 270 57.10 56.14 28.14
N CYS A 271 57.25 57.33 28.71
CA CYS A 271 58.54 57.96 29.06
C CYS A 271 58.83 57.74 30.54
#